data_AF-A0AAN0T8D8-F1
#
_entry.id   AF-A0AAN0T8D8-F1
#
_cell.length_a   1.000
_cell.length_b   1.000
_cell.length_c   1.000
_cell.angle_alpha   90.00
_cell.angle_beta   90.00
_cell.angle_gamma   90.00
#
_symmetry.space_group_name_H-M   'P 1'
#
loop_
_entity.id
_entity.type
_entity.pdbx_description
1 polymer ?
#
loop_
_entity_poly.entity_id
_entity_poly.type
_entity_poly.pdbx_seq_one_letter_code
_entity_poly.pdbx_strand_id
1 'polypeptide(L)'
;MDIISIIAGLLKDTKSLIEFEEQLKLLMQKAFTQWVGEIFEELDKTIKQEKLEEGWVYCRSDNRNIQFLFGSVTFKRSLMHDKRGNSHYPLDEWLGLVPHQRYSPLVELKVAELASENTYREVADILKEWTAVSLSHTTVGNMVKHVGKTQAEADKALVEELEIAVSLPEGKKVDYLFSEADGVFVRGLKKKQSMEVHHAILYEGWETNGKRVSLRQPTVIMTTEDIQTFWDEVQATAANTYSLEKTHVITNSDGGAGYTAERFQTAFSQSEFPVLNQLDTYHVAQAIIRTFGGGKSEIKEQIRKAIRTHDLDQFTLYLDTHESTLTDKKALKKIKEFRSYILKNWDRIFDWRDRVKNVPEGARGLGAMESNQRHISFRMKKRGMHWSELGAEAMVKIKQGILNGTLREAYLKHRSRSERKQRNLKQSIRMSQLLKQPVRPSVGVKHGSVALHSSSSSAMGHLSKILELSF
;
A
#
# COMPACT_ATOMS: atom_id res chain seq x y z
N MET A 1 3.88 42.73 -7.53
CA MET A 1 3.67 43.12 -6.12
C MET A 1 4.65 42.35 -5.28
N ASP A 2 5.33 43.02 -4.35
CA ASP A 2 6.29 42.40 -3.45
C ASP A 2 5.56 41.65 -2.32
N ILE A 3 5.80 40.35 -2.19
CA ILE A 3 5.14 39.50 -1.19
C ILE A 3 5.52 39.90 0.24
N ILE A 4 6.72 40.47 0.43
CA ILE A 4 7.20 40.93 1.73
C ILE A 4 6.33 42.09 2.22
N SER A 5 5.99 43.02 1.33
CA SER A 5 5.10 44.14 1.63
C SER A 5 3.70 43.68 2.06
N ILE A 6 3.15 42.64 1.42
CA ILE A 6 1.83 42.09 1.77
C ILE A 6 1.86 41.44 3.16
N ILE A 7 2.89 40.65 3.46
CA ILE A 7 3.03 39.97 4.76
C ILE A 7 3.21 41.00 5.89
N ALA A 8 4.01 42.05 5.67
CA ALA A 8 4.18 43.14 6.63
C ALA A 8 2.85 43.89 6.89
N GLY A 9 2.04 44.07 5.84
CA GLY A 9 0.67 44.60 5.97
C GLY A 9 -0.23 43.72 6.83
N LEU A 10 -0.26 42.40 6.57
CA LEU A 10 -1.02 41.45 7.40
C LEU A 10 -0.63 41.53 8.88
N LEU A 11 0.67 41.59 9.17
CA LEU A 11 1.16 41.67 10.55
C LEU A 11 0.66 42.94 11.26
N LYS A 12 0.56 44.06 10.53
CA LYS A 12 0.04 45.32 11.04
C LYS A 12 -1.47 45.29 11.28
N ASP A 13 -2.22 44.59 10.43
CA ASP A 13 -3.68 44.61 10.41
C ASP A 13 -4.32 43.56 11.35
N THR A 14 -3.56 42.53 11.75
CA THR A 14 -4.02 41.48 12.67
C THR A 14 -3.81 41.84 14.14
N LYS A 15 -4.72 41.42 15.02
CA LYS A 15 -4.69 41.77 16.46
C LYS A 15 -3.90 40.77 17.32
N SER A 16 -3.57 39.61 16.77
CA SER A 16 -2.85 38.55 17.48
C SER A 16 -2.01 37.72 16.52
N LEU A 17 -1.02 37.02 17.06
CA LEU A 17 -0.20 36.10 16.28
C LEU A 17 -1.03 34.95 15.66
N ILE A 18 -2.08 34.50 16.35
CA ILE A 18 -2.99 33.45 15.86
C ILE A 18 -3.71 33.95 14.60
N GLU A 19 -4.33 35.13 14.67
CA GLU A 19 -5.03 35.73 13.53
C GLU A 19 -4.07 35.99 12.36
N PHE A 20 -2.85 36.46 12.65
CA PHE A 20 -1.80 36.62 11.65
C PHE A 20 -1.47 35.30 10.95
N GLU A 21 -1.23 34.23 11.71
CA GLU A 21 -0.88 32.92 11.16
C GLU A 21 -2.01 32.34 10.30
N GLU A 22 -3.27 32.45 10.74
CA GLU A 22 -4.44 32.01 9.99
C GLU A 22 -4.56 32.75 8.65
N GLN A 23 -4.41 34.07 8.64
CA GLN A 23 -4.46 34.88 7.43
C GLN A 23 -3.26 34.63 6.51
N LEU A 24 -2.06 34.47 7.07
CA LEU A 24 -0.85 34.15 6.32
C LEU A 24 -0.95 32.78 5.66
N LYS A 25 -1.49 31.77 6.36
CA LYS A 25 -1.76 30.44 5.80
C LYS A 25 -2.66 30.53 4.56
N LEU A 26 -3.75 31.31 4.61
CA LEU A 26 -4.64 31.52 3.47
C LEU A 26 -3.94 32.24 2.31
N LEU A 27 -3.12 33.26 2.60
CA LEU A 27 -2.34 33.97 1.59
C LEU A 27 -1.36 33.02 0.89
N MET A 28 -0.61 32.22 1.66
CA MET A 28 0.32 31.23 1.12
C MET A 28 -0.41 30.24 0.21
N GLN A 29 -1.51 29.65 0.67
CA GLN A 29 -2.29 28.70 -0.12
C GLN A 29 -2.75 29.32 -1.44
N LYS A 30 -3.30 30.54 -1.43
CA LYS A 30 -3.76 31.24 -2.63
C LYS A 30 -2.62 31.55 -3.61
N ALA A 31 -1.48 32.01 -3.11
CA ALA A 31 -0.31 32.31 -3.95
C ALA A 31 0.23 31.04 -4.62
N PHE A 32 0.43 29.98 -3.84
CA PHE A 32 0.96 28.71 -4.36
C PHE A 32 0.02 28.04 -5.35
N THR A 33 -1.29 28.02 -5.10
CA THR A 33 -2.23 27.42 -6.05
C THR A 33 -2.29 28.17 -7.38
N GLN A 34 -2.20 29.50 -7.34
CA GLN A 34 -2.10 30.32 -8.53
C GLN A 34 -0.82 30.03 -9.32
N TRP A 35 0.35 30.04 -8.67
CA TRP A 35 1.61 29.78 -9.34
C TRP A 35 1.68 28.38 -9.97
N VAL A 36 1.18 27.36 -9.28
CA VAL A 36 1.14 26.00 -9.84
C VAL A 36 0.19 25.94 -11.04
N GLY A 37 -0.94 26.64 -10.98
CA GLY A 37 -1.87 26.76 -12.12
C GLY A 37 -1.21 27.40 -13.34
N GLU A 38 -0.50 28.52 -13.14
CA GLU A 38 0.26 29.21 -14.19
C GLU A 38 1.33 28.29 -14.81
N ILE A 39 2.07 27.53 -13.99
CA ILE A 39 3.05 26.55 -14.47
C ILE A 39 2.38 25.47 -15.32
N PHE A 40 1.22 24.96 -14.92
CA PHE A 40 0.49 23.96 -15.70
C PHE A 40 0.00 24.51 -17.04
N GLU A 41 -0.47 25.76 -17.09
CA GLU A 41 -0.86 26.39 -18.36
C GLU A 41 0.33 26.64 -19.29
N GLU A 42 1.52 26.94 -18.74
CA GLU A 42 2.74 27.06 -19.54
C GLU A 42 3.22 25.71 -20.10
N LEU A 43 3.11 24.66 -19.29
CA LEU A 43 3.36 23.29 -19.74
C LEU A 43 2.35 22.88 -20.83
N ASP A 44 1.07 23.21 -20.69
CA ASP A 44 0.05 22.97 -21.71
C ASP A 44 0.43 23.61 -23.06
N LYS A 45 0.85 24.88 -23.04
CA LYS A 45 1.28 25.59 -24.26
C LYS A 45 2.43 24.87 -24.95
N THR A 46 3.41 24.39 -24.18
CA THR A 46 4.58 23.69 -24.70
C THR A 46 4.18 22.34 -25.30
N ILE A 47 3.40 21.53 -24.56
CA ILE A 47 2.93 20.21 -25.01
C ILE A 47 2.03 20.38 -26.24
N LYS A 48 1.16 21.38 -26.26
CA LYS A 48 0.30 21.70 -27.40
C LYS A 48 1.13 21.97 -28.65
N GLN A 49 2.19 22.78 -28.55
CA GLN A 49 3.07 23.06 -29.68
C GLN A 49 3.75 21.79 -30.20
N GLU A 50 4.33 20.98 -29.31
CA GLU A 50 4.94 19.68 -29.67
C GLU A 50 3.92 18.78 -30.39
N LYS A 51 2.67 18.71 -29.91
CA LYS A 51 1.61 17.89 -30.52
C LYS A 51 1.15 18.41 -31.88
N LEU A 52 1.09 19.72 -32.07
CA LEU A 52 0.80 20.32 -33.38
C LEU A 52 1.88 19.96 -34.41
N GLU A 53 3.16 20.01 -34.00
CA GLU A 53 4.30 19.60 -34.85
C GLU A 53 4.25 18.10 -35.16
N GLU A 54 3.76 17.27 -34.24
CA GLU A 54 3.48 15.87 -34.49
C GLU A 54 2.30 15.63 -35.44
N GLY A 55 1.51 16.65 -35.79
CA GLY A 55 0.35 16.58 -36.69
C GLY A 55 -0.99 16.34 -36.00
N TRP A 56 -1.10 16.65 -34.70
CA TRP A 56 -2.37 16.64 -33.97
C TRP A 56 -3.17 17.91 -34.26
N VAL A 57 -4.48 17.85 -34.04
CA VAL A 57 -5.38 19.00 -34.27
C VAL A 57 -5.85 19.56 -32.93
N TYR A 58 -5.67 20.87 -32.74
CA TYR A 58 -6.23 21.59 -31.60
C TYR A 58 -7.73 21.81 -31.77
N CYS A 59 -8.52 21.55 -30.73
CA CYS A 59 -9.97 21.74 -30.75
C CYS A 59 -10.39 22.95 -29.93
N ARG A 60 -10.12 22.93 -28.62
CA ARG A 60 -10.50 23.99 -27.66
C ARG A 60 -9.67 23.91 -26.38
N SER A 61 -9.86 24.86 -25.47
CA SER A 61 -9.31 24.82 -24.13
C SER A 61 -10.43 24.75 -23.10
N ASP A 62 -10.26 23.87 -22.11
CA ASP A 62 -11.22 23.65 -21.03
C ASP A 62 -10.57 23.96 -19.67
N ASN A 63 -11.34 24.47 -18.71
CA ASN A 63 -10.87 24.67 -17.34
C ASN A 63 -10.87 23.34 -16.57
N ARG A 64 -9.80 23.07 -15.83
CA ARG A 64 -9.69 21.95 -14.89
C ARG A 64 -9.37 22.48 -13.50
N ASN A 65 -9.99 21.87 -12.48
CA ASN A 65 -9.70 22.13 -11.08
C ASN A 65 -9.29 20.81 -10.41
N ILE A 66 -8.14 20.81 -9.72
CA ILE A 66 -7.66 19.68 -8.93
C ILE A 66 -7.33 20.16 -7.51
N GLN A 67 -7.89 19.47 -6.53
CA GLN A 67 -7.58 19.69 -5.12
C GLN A 67 -6.26 18.99 -4.74
N PHE A 68 -5.26 19.78 -4.36
CA PHE A 68 -4.03 19.33 -3.71
C PHE A 68 -4.12 19.55 -2.19
N LEU A 69 -3.16 19.00 -1.43
CA LEU A 69 -3.10 19.20 0.03
C LEU A 69 -2.93 20.68 0.41
N PHE A 70 -2.19 21.43 -0.41
CA PHE A 70 -1.93 22.86 -0.23
C PHE A 70 -3.01 23.76 -0.84
N GLY A 71 -4.00 23.21 -1.55
CA GLY A 71 -5.13 23.96 -2.06
C GLY A 71 -5.61 23.51 -3.44
N SER A 72 -6.68 24.15 -3.89
CA SER A 72 -7.29 23.89 -5.19
C SER A 72 -6.55 24.65 -6.30
N VAL A 73 -5.96 23.90 -7.23
CA VAL A 73 -5.27 24.45 -8.41
C VAL A 73 -6.23 24.43 -9.58
N THR A 74 -6.49 25.60 -10.16
CA THR A 74 -7.29 25.76 -11.38
C THR A 74 -6.37 26.15 -12.53
N PHE A 75 -6.54 25.49 -13.68
CA PHE A 75 -5.73 25.72 -14.87
C PHE A 75 -6.51 25.39 -16.13
N LYS A 76 -6.16 26.02 -17.25
CA LYS A 76 -6.63 25.66 -18.59
C LYS A 76 -5.79 24.54 -19.18
N ARG A 77 -6.46 23.62 -19.87
CA ARG A 77 -5.84 22.52 -20.62
C ARG A 77 -6.42 22.44 -22.03
N SER A 78 -5.61 22.00 -22.99
CA SER A 78 -6.02 21.88 -24.39
C SER A 78 -6.63 20.51 -24.70
N LEU A 79 -7.80 20.49 -25.32
CA LEU A 79 -8.38 19.32 -25.97
C LEU A 79 -7.82 19.21 -27.39
N MET A 80 -7.22 18.06 -27.71
CA MET A 80 -6.60 17.81 -29.01
C MET A 80 -7.02 16.45 -29.58
N HIS A 81 -7.07 16.35 -30.90
CA HIS A 81 -7.30 15.10 -31.61
C HIS A 81 -5.99 14.53 -32.16
N ASP A 82 -5.74 13.25 -31.91
CA ASP A 82 -4.62 12.53 -32.51
C ASP A 82 -4.84 12.33 -34.03
N LYS A 83 -3.86 11.75 -34.72
CA LYS A 83 -3.96 11.44 -36.17
C LYS A 83 -5.08 10.46 -36.52
N ARG A 84 -5.62 9.75 -35.52
CA ARG A 84 -6.71 8.77 -35.67
C ARG A 84 -8.07 9.39 -35.34
N GLY A 85 -8.11 10.64 -34.88
CA GLY A 85 -9.33 11.34 -34.48
C GLY A 85 -9.76 11.11 -33.03
N ASN A 86 -8.94 10.46 -32.20
CA ASN A 86 -9.24 10.25 -30.78
C ASN A 86 -9.02 11.56 -30.00
N SER A 87 -9.91 11.85 -29.06
CA SER A 87 -9.81 13.04 -28.20
C SER A 87 -8.93 12.80 -26.98
N HIS A 88 -8.03 13.74 -26.73
CA HIS A 88 -7.04 13.67 -25.66
C HIS A 88 -6.91 15.01 -24.94
N TYR A 89 -6.54 14.94 -23.66
CA TYR A 89 -6.00 16.09 -22.91
C TYR A 89 -4.51 15.81 -22.63
N PRO A 90 -3.59 16.23 -23.52
CA PRO A 90 -2.18 15.86 -23.42
C PRO A 90 -1.53 16.26 -22.10
N LEU A 91 -1.89 17.43 -21.54
CA LEU A 91 -1.40 17.86 -20.23
C LEU A 91 -1.79 16.87 -19.12
N ASP A 92 -3.01 16.34 -19.13
CA ASP A 92 -3.48 15.43 -18.09
C ASP A 92 -2.78 14.08 -18.14
N GLU A 93 -2.66 13.52 -19.34
CA GLU A 93 -1.93 12.27 -19.60
C GLU A 93 -0.47 12.41 -19.21
N TRP A 94 0.08 13.61 -19.32
CA TRP A 94 1.42 13.95 -18.91
C TRP A 94 1.54 14.13 -17.38
N LEU A 95 0.52 14.72 -16.74
CA LEU A 95 0.41 14.85 -15.28
C LEU A 95 0.02 13.53 -14.58
N GLY A 96 -0.41 12.51 -15.32
CA GLY A 96 -0.93 11.25 -14.76
C GLY A 96 -2.31 11.40 -14.12
N LEU A 97 -3.10 12.39 -14.57
CA LEU A 97 -4.44 12.67 -14.08
C LEU A 97 -5.47 11.88 -14.89
N VAL A 98 -6.27 11.05 -14.24
CA VAL A 98 -7.32 10.28 -14.91
C VAL A 98 -8.57 11.16 -15.16
N PRO A 99 -9.45 10.77 -16.11
CA PRO A 99 -10.70 11.50 -16.36
C PRO A 99 -11.54 11.69 -15.09
N HIS A 100 -12.18 12.86 -14.98
CA HIS A 100 -13.05 13.24 -13.85
C HIS A 100 -12.41 13.24 -12.45
N GLN A 101 -11.11 12.96 -12.32
CA GLN A 101 -10.37 13.06 -11.07
C GLN A 101 -10.41 14.50 -10.56
N ARG A 102 -10.90 14.68 -9.33
CA ARG A 102 -11.04 15.98 -8.64
C ARG A 102 -9.93 16.24 -7.61
N TYR A 103 -9.28 15.18 -7.13
CA TYR A 103 -8.28 15.24 -6.08
C TYR A 103 -6.97 14.71 -6.62
N SER A 104 -5.85 15.33 -6.23
CA SER A 104 -4.54 14.85 -6.64
C SER A 104 -4.28 13.42 -6.12
N PRO A 105 -3.43 12.63 -6.81
CA PRO A 105 -3.08 11.27 -6.36
C PRO A 105 -2.58 11.22 -4.91
N LEU A 106 -1.84 12.24 -4.47
CA LEU A 106 -1.35 12.33 -3.10
C LEU A 106 -2.49 12.52 -2.09
N VAL A 107 -3.49 13.33 -2.42
CA VAL A 107 -4.65 13.52 -1.54
C VAL A 107 -5.42 12.21 -1.38
N GLU A 108 -5.73 11.51 -2.48
CA GLU A 108 -6.45 10.24 -2.41
C GLU A 108 -5.70 9.19 -1.56
N LEU A 109 -4.38 9.07 -1.77
CA LEU A 109 -3.53 8.16 -1.00
C LEU A 109 -3.49 8.53 0.49
N LYS A 110 -3.27 9.80 0.83
CA LYS A 110 -3.22 10.25 2.24
C LYS A 110 -4.57 10.14 2.94
N VAL A 111 -5.67 10.37 2.24
CA VAL A 111 -7.02 10.14 2.76
C VAL A 111 -7.23 8.66 3.08
N ALA A 112 -6.83 7.76 2.17
CA ALA A 112 -6.94 6.31 2.39
C ALA A 112 -6.07 5.84 3.56
N GLU A 113 -4.82 6.31 3.66
CA GLU A 113 -3.93 6.04 4.80
C GLU A 113 -4.55 6.47 6.13
N LEU A 114 -5.05 7.71 6.24
CA LEU A 114 -5.71 8.20 7.45
C LEU A 114 -6.99 7.42 7.77
N ALA A 115 -7.77 7.09 6.75
CA ALA A 115 -9.00 6.31 6.87
C ALA A 115 -8.75 4.86 7.30
N SER A 116 -7.52 4.36 7.23
CA SER A 116 -7.15 3.02 7.71
C SER A 116 -7.10 2.93 9.24
N GLU A 117 -7.03 4.06 9.93
CA GLU A 117 -6.96 4.14 11.41
C GLU A 117 -8.13 4.96 12.01
N ASN A 118 -8.78 5.80 11.20
CA ASN A 118 -9.83 6.73 11.66
C ASN A 118 -11.17 6.50 10.96
N THR A 119 -12.26 6.96 11.57
CA THR A 119 -13.57 6.99 10.91
C THR A 119 -13.57 8.01 9.76
N TYR A 120 -14.44 7.81 8.76
CA TYR A 120 -14.48 8.72 7.61
C TYR A 120 -14.88 10.16 7.95
N ARG A 121 -15.57 10.37 9.07
CA ARG A 121 -15.90 11.72 9.57
C ARG A 121 -14.70 12.37 10.22
N GLU A 122 -14.02 11.65 11.12
CA GLU A 122 -12.76 12.12 11.74
C GLU A 122 -11.72 12.47 10.67
N VAL A 123 -11.58 11.67 9.61
CA VAL A 123 -10.66 12.00 8.49
C VAL A 123 -11.05 13.31 7.80
N ALA A 124 -12.33 13.52 7.53
CA ALA A 124 -12.81 14.76 6.91
C ALA A 124 -12.55 15.97 7.82
N ASP A 125 -12.77 15.83 9.13
CA ASP A 125 -12.54 16.88 10.12
C ASP A 125 -11.04 17.20 10.26
N ILE A 126 -10.17 16.18 10.35
CA ILE A 126 -8.72 16.36 10.40
C ILE A 126 -8.21 17.09 9.17
N LEU A 127 -8.65 16.70 7.97
CA LEU A 127 -8.18 17.33 6.73
C LEU A 127 -8.65 18.77 6.61
N LYS A 128 -9.89 19.06 7.01
CA LYS A 128 -10.45 20.41 7.00
C LYS A 128 -9.68 21.36 7.93
N GLU A 129 -9.24 20.87 9.09
CA GLU A 129 -8.52 21.66 10.08
C GLU A 129 -7.05 21.90 9.67
N TRP A 130 -6.35 20.82 9.31
CA TRP A 130 -4.90 20.84 9.15
C TRP A 130 -4.43 21.14 7.72
N THR A 131 -5.31 21.07 6.72
CA THR A 131 -4.95 21.25 5.30
C THR A 131 -5.91 22.19 4.58
N ALA A 132 -5.69 22.45 3.29
CA ALA A 132 -6.63 23.20 2.45
C ALA A 132 -7.73 22.29 1.84
N VAL A 133 -7.84 21.04 2.28
CA VAL A 133 -8.75 20.03 1.73
C VAL A 133 -10.01 19.99 2.59
N SER A 134 -11.15 20.30 1.98
CA SER A 134 -12.47 20.10 2.57
C SER A 134 -13.25 19.09 1.73
N LEU A 135 -13.69 17.99 2.33
CA LEU A 135 -14.41 16.93 1.66
C LEU A 135 -15.41 16.26 2.60
N SER A 136 -16.41 15.59 2.05
CA SER A 136 -17.40 14.84 2.84
C SER A 136 -16.87 13.47 3.25
N HIS A 137 -17.39 12.91 4.34
CA HIS A 137 -17.13 11.53 4.74
C HIS A 137 -17.49 10.50 3.63
N THR A 138 -18.48 10.81 2.78
CA THR A 138 -18.82 9.98 1.62
C THR A 138 -17.72 10.00 0.55
N THR A 139 -17.08 11.16 0.36
CA THR A 139 -15.94 11.31 -0.53
C THR A 139 -14.73 10.53 0.00
N VAL A 140 -14.48 10.56 1.31
CA VAL A 140 -13.46 9.68 1.95
C VAL A 140 -13.74 8.21 1.59
N GLY A 141 -14.97 7.75 1.79
CA GLY A 141 -15.35 6.37 1.48
C GLY A 141 -15.15 6.00 0.01
N ASN A 142 -15.39 6.92 -0.92
CA ASN A 142 -15.13 6.69 -2.35
C ASN A 142 -13.63 6.61 -2.66
N MET A 143 -12.80 7.48 -2.04
CA MET A 143 -11.34 7.41 -2.17
C MET A 143 -10.78 6.11 -1.61
N VAL A 144 -11.28 5.66 -0.45
CA VAL A 144 -10.91 4.35 0.13
C VAL A 144 -11.20 3.23 -0.87
N LYS A 145 -12.42 3.19 -1.44
CA LYS A 145 -12.78 2.17 -2.44
C LYS A 145 -11.86 2.20 -3.66
N HIS A 146 -11.57 3.40 -4.16
CA HIS A 146 -10.73 3.58 -5.34
C HIS A 146 -9.27 3.16 -5.08
N VAL A 147 -8.67 3.63 -3.98
CA VAL A 147 -7.28 3.27 -3.62
C VAL A 147 -7.17 1.78 -3.27
N GLY A 148 -8.11 1.23 -2.49
CA GLY A 148 -8.14 -0.19 -2.18
C GLY A 148 -8.27 -1.08 -3.41
N LYS A 149 -9.08 -0.67 -4.40
CA LYS A 149 -9.19 -1.37 -5.69
C LYS A 149 -7.84 -1.48 -6.40
N THR A 150 -7.02 -0.41 -6.39
CA THR A 150 -5.70 -0.48 -7.05
C THR A 150 -4.74 -1.46 -6.38
N GLN A 151 -4.84 -1.66 -5.07
CA GLN A 151 -4.06 -2.71 -4.39
C GLN A 151 -4.61 -4.09 -4.71
N ALA A 152 -5.94 -4.27 -4.71
CA ALA A 152 -6.56 -5.54 -5.13
C ALA A 152 -6.18 -5.93 -6.58
N GLU A 153 -6.17 -4.96 -7.50
CA GLU A 153 -5.74 -5.17 -8.89
C GLU A 153 -4.25 -5.55 -8.98
N ALA A 154 -3.40 -4.99 -8.11
CA ALA A 154 -1.99 -5.37 -8.05
C ALA A 154 -1.79 -6.81 -7.55
N ASP A 155 -2.55 -7.22 -6.53
CA ASP A 155 -2.52 -8.59 -6.00
C ASP A 155 -3.04 -9.58 -7.05
N LYS A 156 -4.13 -9.25 -7.75
CA LYS A 156 -4.66 -10.07 -8.83
C LYS A 156 -3.67 -10.23 -9.99
N ALA A 157 -3.01 -9.14 -10.38
CA ALA A 157 -1.99 -9.20 -11.43
C ALA A 157 -0.84 -10.15 -11.05
N LEU A 158 -0.49 -10.24 -9.76
CA LEU A 158 0.54 -11.16 -9.28
C LEU A 158 0.11 -12.63 -9.44
N VAL A 159 -1.16 -12.93 -9.17
CA VAL A 159 -1.74 -14.27 -9.39
C VAL A 159 -1.72 -14.61 -10.88
N GLU A 160 -2.23 -13.71 -11.73
CA GLU A 160 -2.25 -13.88 -13.20
C GLU A 160 -0.84 -14.07 -13.77
N GLU A 161 0.16 -13.31 -13.28
CA GLU A 161 1.57 -13.44 -13.66
C GLU A 161 2.14 -14.81 -13.30
N LEU A 162 1.79 -15.37 -12.14
CA LEU A 162 2.21 -16.71 -11.73
C LEU A 162 1.58 -17.81 -12.60
N GLU A 163 0.29 -17.69 -12.93
CA GLU A 163 -0.43 -18.68 -13.74
C GLU A 163 0.14 -18.83 -15.17
N ILE A 164 0.61 -17.73 -15.76
CA ILE A 164 1.18 -17.73 -17.12
C ILE A 164 2.69 -17.96 -17.15
N ALA A 165 3.35 -18.02 -15.99
CA ALA A 165 4.80 -18.13 -15.91
C ALA A 165 5.28 -19.51 -16.41
N VAL A 166 6.27 -19.50 -17.31
CA VAL A 166 6.90 -20.74 -17.83
C VAL A 166 7.80 -21.40 -16.76
N SER A 167 8.29 -20.62 -15.80
CA SER A 167 9.08 -21.06 -14.67
C SER A 167 8.77 -20.19 -13.45
N LEU A 168 9.02 -20.71 -12.25
CA LEU A 168 8.88 -19.92 -11.03
C LEU A 168 9.79 -18.66 -11.07
N PRO A 169 9.35 -17.53 -10.49
CA PRO A 169 10.18 -16.33 -10.37
C PRO A 169 11.49 -16.58 -9.60
N GLU A 170 12.54 -15.80 -9.89
CA GLU A 170 13.76 -15.78 -9.08
C GLU A 170 13.48 -15.12 -7.72
N GLY A 171 13.03 -15.92 -6.76
CA GLY A 171 12.74 -15.46 -5.41
C GLY A 171 13.94 -15.47 -4.47
N LYS A 172 13.81 -14.78 -3.33
CA LYS A 172 14.79 -14.78 -2.24
C LYS A 172 14.92 -16.19 -1.63
N LYS A 173 16.15 -16.68 -1.47
CA LYS A 173 16.41 -17.94 -0.75
C LYS A 173 16.37 -17.72 0.76
N VAL A 174 15.65 -18.58 1.47
CA VAL A 174 15.54 -18.56 2.94
C VAL A 174 15.58 -19.98 3.48
N ASP A 175 16.22 -20.23 4.62
CA ASP A 175 16.27 -21.58 5.21
C ASP A 175 14.92 -21.97 5.83
N TYR A 176 14.24 -20.99 6.42
CA TYR A 176 12.95 -21.15 7.07
C TYR A 176 11.98 -20.06 6.61
N LEU A 177 10.77 -20.48 6.25
CA LEU A 177 9.63 -19.60 6.05
C LEU A 177 8.51 -20.01 7.00
N PHE A 178 7.97 -19.03 7.71
CA PHE A 178 6.83 -19.22 8.60
C PHE A 178 5.58 -18.64 7.95
N SER A 179 4.45 -19.35 8.00
CA SER A 179 3.16 -18.86 7.54
C SER A 179 2.07 -19.14 8.56
N GLU A 180 1.33 -18.11 8.97
CA GLU A 180 0.14 -18.30 9.81
C GLU A 180 -1.07 -17.75 9.07
N ALA A 181 -2.21 -18.45 9.13
CA ALA A 181 -3.45 -17.99 8.51
C ALA A 181 -4.66 -18.25 9.41
N ASP A 182 -5.57 -17.28 9.45
CA ASP A 182 -6.80 -17.32 10.24
C ASP A 182 -7.86 -16.35 9.68
N GLY A 183 -9.12 -16.55 10.06
CA GLY A 183 -10.28 -15.79 9.60
C GLY A 183 -10.87 -14.87 10.67
N VAL A 184 -11.26 -13.65 10.27
CA VAL A 184 -11.86 -12.68 11.20
C VAL A 184 -13.14 -12.05 10.64
N PHE A 185 -14.27 -12.27 11.32
CA PHE A 185 -15.58 -11.78 10.85
C PHE A 185 -15.83 -10.30 11.12
N VAL A 186 -16.14 -9.50 10.10
CA VAL A 186 -16.60 -8.11 10.21
C VAL A 186 -18.11 -8.00 9.93
N ARG A 187 -18.77 -6.94 10.45
CA ARG A 187 -20.22 -6.75 10.28
C ARG A 187 -20.54 -6.15 8.91
N GLY A 188 -21.48 -6.76 8.21
CA GLY A 188 -22.06 -6.25 6.97
C GLY A 188 -23.09 -5.14 7.20
N LEU A 189 -23.53 -4.47 6.14
CA LEU A 189 -24.58 -3.44 6.20
C LEU A 189 -25.94 -4.01 6.59
N LYS A 190 -26.27 -5.24 6.18
CA LYS A 190 -27.55 -5.87 6.51
C LYS A 190 -27.53 -6.49 7.92
N LYS A 191 -28.68 -6.49 8.58
CA LYS A 191 -28.84 -7.10 9.91
C LYS A 191 -28.48 -8.59 9.83
N LYS A 192 -27.65 -9.07 10.77
CA LYS A 192 -27.11 -10.44 10.83
C LYS A 192 -26.24 -10.86 9.62
N GLN A 193 -25.81 -9.92 8.77
CA GLN A 193 -24.79 -10.18 7.77
C GLN A 193 -23.40 -10.00 8.38
N SER A 194 -22.54 -10.98 8.18
CA SER A 194 -21.10 -10.90 8.48
C SER A 194 -20.32 -11.30 7.24
N MET A 195 -19.14 -10.71 7.09
CA MET A 195 -18.18 -11.05 6.05
C MET A 195 -16.92 -11.54 6.75
N GLU A 196 -16.36 -12.65 6.27
CA GLU A 196 -15.07 -13.12 6.77
C GLU A 196 -13.96 -12.32 6.07
N VAL A 197 -12.98 -11.87 6.84
CA VAL A 197 -11.71 -11.38 6.30
C VAL A 197 -10.71 -12.52 6.49
N HIS A 198 -10.24 -13.08 5.39
CA HIS A 198 -9.13 -14.04 5.38
C HIS A 198 -7.82 -13.29 5.57
N HIS A 199 -6.94 -13.80 6.43
CA HIS A 199 -5.70 -13.13 6.79
C HIS A 199 -4.56 -14.13 6.94
N ALA A 200 -3.51 -13.99 6.13
CA ALA A 200 -2.25 -14.72 6.25
C ALA A 200 -1.08 -13.78 6.50
N ILE A 201 -0.04 -14.31 7.14
CA ILE A 201 1.23 -13.63 7.35
C ILE A 201 2.36 -14.58 7.06
N LEU A 202 3.27 -14.14 6.19
CA LEU A 202 4.52 -14.81 5.88
C LEU A 202 5.66 -14.07 6.59
N TYR A 203 6.62 -14.77 7.17
CA TYR A 203 7.76 -14.13 7.82
C TYR A 203 8.97 -15.06 7.91
N GLU A 204 10.16 -14.47 8.07
CA GLU A 204 11.44 -15.18 8.00
C GLU A 204 12.02 -15.55 9.37
N GLY A 205 11.25 -15.34 10.44
CA GLY A 205 11.65 -15.58 11.83
C GLY A 205 11.41 -14.36 12.71
N TRP A 206 12.26 -14.16 13.72
CA TRP A 206 12.09 -13.14 14.76
C TRP A 206 13.30 -12.22 14.85
N GLU A 207 13.04 -10.93 15.09
CA GLU A 207 14.04 -9.93 15.44
C GLU A 207 13.84 -9.49 16.89
N THR A 208 14.94 -9.45 17.65
CA THR A 208 14.90 -9.02 19.05
C THR A 208 15.46 -7.60 19.17
N ASN A 209 14.71 -6.73 19.83
CA ASN A 209 15.15 -5.40 20.21
C ASN A 209 14.95 -5.23 21.73
N GLY A 210 16.01 -5.55 22.49
CA GLY A 210 15.97 -5.65 23.93
C GLY A 210 14.95 -6.70 24.40
N LYS A 211 13.89 -6.25 25.10
CA LYS A 211 12.80 -7.12 25.57
C LYS A 211 11.69 -7.34 24.55
N ARG A 212 11.66 -6.55 23.46
CA ARG A 212 10.62 -6.63 22.43
C ARG A 212 11.06 -7.56 21.32
N VAL A 213 10.11 -8.28 20.77
CA VAL A 213 10.33 -9.16 19.63
C VAL A 213 9.32 -8.81 18.54
N SER A 214 9.83 -8.69 17.32
CA SER A 214 9.04 -8.48 16.10
C SER A 214 9.29 -9.62 15.12
N LEU A 215 8.41 -9.78 14.16
CA LEU A 215 8.64 -10.68 13.04
C LEU A 215 9.69 -10.08 12.10
N ARG A 216 10.54 -10.92 11.53
CA ARG A 216 11.52 -10.53 10.50
C ARG A 216 10.84 -10.53 9.14
N GLN A 217 10.85 -9.39 8.46
CA GLN A 217 10.30 -9.21 7.10
C GLN A 217 8.86 -9.76 6.94
N PRO A 218 7.89 -9.35 7.79
CA PRO A 218 6.53 -9.85 7.66
C PRO A 218 5.86 -9.34 6.38
N THR A 219 5.23 -10.25 5.64
CA THR A 219 4.35 -9.94 4.50
C THR A 219 2.95 -10.41 4.84
N VAL A 220 1.99 -9.50 4.74
CA VAL A 220 0.60 -9.74 5.11
C VAL A 220 -0.26 -9.89 3.86
N ILE A 221 -1.19 -10.82 3.87
CA ILE A 221 -2.19 -11.03 2.82
C ILE A 221 -3.56 -10.98 3.47
N MET A 222 -4.45 -10.11 2.97
CA MET A 222 -5.82 -9.95 3.47
C MET A 222 -6.79 -9.83 2.30
N THR A 223 -7.92 -10.52 2.39
CA THR A 223 -9.02 -10.37 1.44
C THR A 223 -10.36 -10.74 2.10
N THR A 224 -11.44 -10.19 1.57
CA THR A 224 -12.83 -10.59 1.86
C THR A 224 -13.46 -11.39 0.72
N GLU A 225 -12.71 -11.62 -0.36
CA GLU A 225 -13.07 -12.55 -1.42
C GLU A 225 -13.10 -13.99 -0.90
N ASP A 226 -13.48 -14.95 -1.74
CA ASP A 226 -13.60 -16.34 -1.33
C ASP A 226 -12.24 -16.97 -0.94
N ILE A 227 -12.34 -18.07 -0.20
CA ILE A 227 -11.16 -18.76 0.36
C ILE A 227 -10.18 -19.24 -0.72
N GLN A 228 -10.64 -19.57 -1.93
CA GLN A 228 -9.73 -20.00 -3.00
C GLN A 228 -8.90 -18.81 -3.49
N THR A 229 -9.56 -17.69 -3.80
CA THR A 229 -8.88 -16.44 -4.17
C THR A 229 -7.84 -16.03 -3.13
N PHE A 230 -8.16 -16.15 -1.84
CA PHE A 230 -7.20 -15.92 -0.76
C PHE A 230 -5.95 -16.81 -0.85
N TRP A 231 -6.12 -18.12 -1.05
CA TRP A 231 -4.99 -19.04 -1.15
C TRP A 231 -4.17 -18.82 -2.42
N ASP A 232 -4.80 -18.43 -3.52
CA ASP A 232 -4.13 -18.07 -4.77
C ASP A 232 -3.24 -16.83 -4.55
N GLU A 233 -3.73 -15.81 -3.84
CA GLU A 233 -2.94 -14.64 -3.44
C GLU A 233 -1.76 -15.00 -2.51
N VAL A 234 -1.97 -15.90 -1.54
CA VAL A 234 -0.90 -16.39 -0.66
C VAL A 234 0.19 -17.11 -1.46
N GLN A 235 -0.22 -18.01 -2.36
CA GLN A 235 0.70 -18.75 -3.21
C GLN A 235 1.47 -17.82 -4.16
N ALA A 236 0.78 -16.88 -4.82
CA ALA A 236 1.40 -15.91 -5.72
C ALA A 236 2.40 -15.01 -4.98
N THR A 237 2.02 -14.53 -3.80
CA THR A 237 2.91 -13.72 -2.95
C THR A 237 4.15 -14.52 -2.53
N ALA A 238 3.98 -15.76 -2.08
CA ALA A 238 5.09 -16.60 -1.66
C ALA A 238 6.03 -16.94 -2.82
N ALA A 239 5.48 -17.35 -3.98
CA ALA A 239 6.23 -17.75 -5.16
C ALA A 239 7.03 -16.59 -5.77
N ASN A 240 6.47 -15.39 -5.79
CA ASN A 240 7.15 -14.23 -6.34
C ASN A 240 8.19 -13.62 -5.38
N THR A 241 8.05 -13.87 -4.08
CA THR A 241 8.96 -13.31 -3.07
C THR A 241 10.11 -14.27 -2.76
N TYR A 242 9.85 -15.58 -2.71
CA TYR A 242 10.77 -16.58 -2.18
C TYR A 242 11.02 -17.72 -3.16
N SER A 243 12.26 -18.20 -3.17
CA SER A 243 12.62 -19.49 -3.76
C SER A 243 12.48 -20.56 -2.68
N LEU A 244 11.43 -21.38 -2.77
CA LEU A 244 11.01 -22.29 -1.70
C LEU A 244 11.58 -23.71 -1.78
N GLU A 245 12.25 -24.07 -2.87
CA GLU A 245 12.72 -25.45 -3.16
C GLU A 245 13.46 -26.10 -1.98
N LYS A 246 14.38 -25.35 -1.35
CA LYS A 246 15.20 -25.79 -0.21
C LYS A 246 14.80 -25.15 1.12
N THR A 247 13.56 -24.69 1.22
CA THR A 247 13.08 -23.93 2.39
C THR A 247 12.24 -24.81 3.30
N HIS A 248 12.53 -24.83 4.60
CA HIS A 248 11.64 -25.44 5.59
C HIS A 248 10.42 -24.53 5.83
N VAL A 249 9.24 -24.98 5.42
CA VAL A 249 7.99 -24.23 5.60
C VAL A 249 7.27 -24.70 6.86
N ILE A 250 7.12 -23.80 7.82
CA ILE A 250 6.45 -24.04 9.10
C ILE A 250 5.17 -23.22 9.13
N THR A 251 4.05 -23.86 9.45
CA THR A 251 2.74 -23.22 9.34
C THR A 251 1.88 -23.36 10.58
N ASN A 252 1.00 -22.39 10.85
CA ASN A 252 0.09 -22.38 12.00
C ASN A 252 -1.33 -22.02 11.56
N SER A 253 -2.34 -22.74 12.06
CA SER A 253 -3.74 -22.35 11.90
C SER A 253 -4.65 -22.94 12.97
N ASP A 254 -5.90 -22.49 13.02
CA ASP A 254 -6.94 -23.03 13.91
C ASP A 254 -7.49 -24.40 13.46
N GLY A 255 -7.19 -24.83 12.22
CA GLY A 255 -7.75 -26.04 11.60
C GLY A 255 -9.22 -25.94 11.20
N GLY A 256 -9.74 -24.71 11.12
CA GLY A 256 -11.08 -24.40 10.65
C GLY A 256 -11.28 -24.71 9.17
N ALA A 257 -12.54 -24.62 8.71
CA ALA A 257 -12.86 -24.77 7.30
C ALA A 257 -12.11 -23.71 6.50
N GLY A 258 -11.31 -24.12 5.51
CA GLY A 258 -10.48 -23.21 4.72
C GLY A 258 -9.03 -23.06 5.20
N TYR A 259 -8.70 -23.46 6.43
CA TYR A 259 -7.35 -23.33 7.01
C TYR A 259 -6.76 -24.70 7.42
N THR A 260 -7.04 -25.74 6.65
CA THR A 260 -6.56 -27.10 6.89
C THR A 260 -5.10 -27.27 6.48
N ALA A 261 -4.40 -28.28 7.02
CA ALA A 261 -3.02 -28.59 6.65
C ALA A 261 -2.84 -28.82 5.13
N GLU A 262 -3.83 -29.42 4.47
CA GLU A 262 -3.85 -29.63 3.02
C GLU A 262 -3.75 -28.31 2.24
N ARG A 263 -4.44 -27.25 2.69
CA ARG A 263 -4.38 -25.93 2.03
C ARG A 263 -2.98 -25.34 2.08
N PHE A 264 -2.32 -25.43 3.24
CA PHE A 264 -0.92 -25.02 3.39
C PHE A 264 0.02 -25.89 2.54
N GLN A 265 -0.19 -27.21 2.51
CA GLN A 265 0.62 -28.11 1.71
C GLN A 265 0.53 -27.78 0.21
N THR A 266 -0.66 -27.43 -0.29
CA THR A 266 -0.85 -27.00 -1.68
C THR A 266 -0.18 -25.65 -1.94
N ALA A 267 -0.42 -24.64 -1.08
CA ALA A 267 0.11 -23.29 -1.25
C ALA A 267 1.64 -23.22 -1.24
N PHE A 268 2.30 -24.12 -0.50
CA PHE A 268 3.75 -24.19 -0.36
C PHE A 268 4.37 -25.46 -0.96
N SER A 269 3.68 -26.07 -1.93
CA SER A 269 4.09 -27.31 -2.61
C SER A 269 5.42 -27.23 -3.37
N GLN A 270 5.97 -26.02 -3.52
CA GLN A 270 7.27 -25.75 -4.14
C GLN A 270 8.46 -26.23 -3.30
N SER A 271 8.27 -26.41 -1.98
CA SER A 271 9.32 -26.94 -1.11
C SER A 271 9.46 -28.44 -1.24
N GLU A 272 10.70 -28.93 -1.31
CA GLU A 272 11.00 -30.36 -1.25
C GLU A 272 10.75 -30.96 0.13
N PHE A 273 10.71 -30.12 1.18
CA PHE A 273 10.45 -30.57 2.54
C PHE A 273 8.94 -30.64 2.80
N PRO A 274 8.46 -31.63 3.57
CA PRO A 274 7.08 -31.63 4.04
C PRO A 274 6.74 -30.35 4.80
N VAL A 275 5.57 -29.76 4.51
CA VAL A 275 5.10 -28.57 5.23
C VAL A 275 4.72 -28.98 6.64
N LEU A 276 5.41 -28.44 7.64
CA LEU A 276 5.10 -28.73 9.04
C LEU A 276 3.96 -27.82 9.49
N ASN A 277 2.76 -28.38 9.59
CA ASN A 277 1.57 -27.63 9.96
C ASN A 277 1.16 -27.91 11.42
N GLN A 278 1.33 -26.89 12.25
CA GLN A 278 1.04 -26.89 13.67
C GLN A 278 -0.37 -26.33 13.95
N LEU A 279 -1.08 -26.91 14.91
CA LEU A 279 -2.34 -26.37 15.42
C LEU A 279 -2.08 -25.22 16.39
N ASP A 280 -2.83 -24.13 16.22
CA ASP A 280 -2.66 -22.94 17.05
C ASP A 280 -2.98 -23.19 18.53
N THR A 281 -1.96 -23.04 19.37
CA THR A 281 -2.04 -23.21 20.82
C THR A 281 -3.04 -22.26 21.50
N TYR A 282 -3.25 -21.06 20.96
CA TYR A 282 -4.27 -20.13 21.45
C TYR A 282 -5.68 -20.69 21.20
N HIS A 283 -5.94 -21.24 20.02
CA HIS A 283 -7.21 -21.84 19.66
C HIS A 283 -7.50 -23.10 20.49
N VAL A 284 -6.48 -23.93 20.75
CA VAL A 284 -6.58 -25.06 21.70
C VAL A 284 -6.93 -24.56 23.10
N ALA A 285 -6.25 -23.53 23.61
CA ALA A 285 -6.54 -22.96 24.92
C ALA A 285 -7.95 -22.36 25.01
N GLN A 286 -8.40 -21.66 23.96
CA GLN A 286 -9.76 -21.14 23.84
C GLN A 286 -10.80 -22.27 23.83
N ALA A 287 -10.55 -23.36 23.10
CA ALA A 287 -11.43 -24.52 23.06
C ALA A 287 -11.58 -25.15 24.44
N ILE A 288 -10.48 -25.30 25.19
CA ILE A 288 -10.51 -25.76 26.60
C ILE A 288 -11.38 -24.82 27.46
N ILE A 289 -11.19 -23.50 27.37
CA ILE A 289 -11.96 -22.53 28.16
C ILE A 289 -13.46 -22.57 27.81
N ARG A 290 -13.81 -22.70 26.53
CA ARG A 290 -15.22 -22.76 26.07
C ARG A 290 -15.94 -24.04 26.55
N THR A 291 -15.19 -25.13 26.65
CA THR A 291 -15.70 -26.44 27.07
C THR A 291 -15.82 -26.56 28.58
N PHE A 292 -14.74 -26.25 29.31
CA PHE A 292 -14.64 -26.48 30.77
C PHE A 292 -14.85 -25.20 31.61
N GLY A 293 -15.20 -24.08 30.98
CA GLY A 293 -15.43 -22.78 31.63
C GLY A 293 -14.15 -22.04 32.04
N GLY A 294 -14.32 -20.82 32.57
CA GLY A 294 -13.24 -19.99 33.10
C GLY A 294 -12.65 -20.51 34.42
N GLY A 295 -11.59 -19.87 34.94
CA GLY A 295 -10.98 -20.19 36.24
C GLY A 295 -9.97 -21.36 36.22
N LYS A 296 -9.42 -21.71 37.38
CA LYS A 296 -8.54 -22.90 37.55
C LYS A 296 -9.39 -24.15 37.79
N SER A 297 -9.01 -25.28 37.21
CA SER A 297 -9.66 -26.56 37.44
C SER A 297 -8.67 -27.69 37.19
N GLU A 298 -8.69 -28.72 38.04
CA GLU A 298 -7.77 -29.85 37.97
C GLU A 298 -7.88 -30.60 36.63
N ILE A 299 -9.11 -30.82 36.15
CA ILE A 299 -9.34 -31.47 34.85
C ILE A 299 -8.72 -30.69 33.68
N LYS A 300 -8.75 -29.35 33.74
CA LYS A 300 -8.13 -28.51 32.70
C LYS A 300 -6.61 -28.66 32.70
N GLU A 301 -5.99 -28.75 33.87
CA GLU A 301 -4.53 -28.95 33.97
C GLU A 301 -4.14 -30.35 33.51
N GLN A 302 -4.92 -31.38 33.86
CA GLN A 302 -4.72 -32.75 33.39
C GLN A 302 -4.83 -32.86 31.86
N ILE A 303 -5.89 -32.29 31.27
CA ILE A 303 -6.07 -32.25 29.80
C ILE A 303 -4.96 -31.45 29.12
N ARG A 304 -4.59 -30.27 29.65
CA ARG A 304 -3.46 -29.49 29.12
C ARG A 304 -2.16 -30.28 29.15
N LYS A 305 -1.91 -31.00 30.25
CA LYS A 305 -0.72 -31.84 30.39
C LYS A 305 -0.71 -32.95 29.34
N ALA A 306 -1.81 -33.68 29.19
CA ALA A 306 -1.92 -34.77 28.22
C ALA A 306 -1.73 -34.29 26.77
N ILE A 307 -2.34 -33.15 26.41
CA ILE A 307 -2.14 -32.52 25.10
C ILE A 307 -0.66 -32.13 24.91
N ARG A 308 -0.04 -31.48 25.91
CA ARG A 308 1.36 -31.03 25.82
C ARG A 308 2.35 -32.20 25.74
N THR A 309 2.09 -33.30 26.44
CA THR A 309 2.94 -34.51 26.39
C THR A 309 2.57 -35.46 25.26
N HIS A 310 1.62 -35.07 24.40
CA HIS A 310 1.12 -35.87 23.29
C HIS A 310 0.63 -37.27 23.71
N ASP A 311 0.05 -37.38 24.90
CA ASP A 311 -0.43 -38.63 25.50
C ASP A 311 -1.94 -38.80 25.23
N LEU A 312 -2.26 -39.57 24.19
CA LEU A 312 -3.63 -39.76 23.70
C LEU A 312 -4.48 -40.59 24.68
N ASP A 313 -3.85 -41.54 25.36
CA ASP A 313 -4.52 -42.44 26.30
C ASP A 313 -4.95 -41.65 27.55
N GLN A 314 -4.05 -40.85 28.12
CA GLN A 314 -4.40 -39.96 29.23
C GLN A 314 -5.42 -38.90 28.83
N PHE A 315 -5.30 -38.32 27.64
CA PHE A 315 -6.28 -37.36 27.12
C PHE A 315 -7.68 -37.97 27.06
N THR A 316 -7.79 -39.19 26.53
CA THR A 316 -9.05 -39.92 26.40
C THR A 316 -9.61 -40.28 27.77
N LEU A 317 -8.78 -40.81 28.68
CA LEU A 317 -9.16 -41.15 30.04
C LEU A 317 -9.74 -39.96 30.81
N TYR A 318 -9.07 -38.80 30.77
CA TYR A 318 -9.54 -37.61 31.46
C TYR A 318 -10.85 -37.08 30.87
N LEU A 319 -10.99 -37.11 29.54
CA LEU A 319 -12.24 -36.71 28.90
C LEU A 319 -13.41 -37.64 29.24
N ASP A 320 -13.20 -38.96 29.21
CA ASP A 320 -14.23 -39.95 29.55
C ASP A 320 -14.66 -39.83 31.02
N THR A 321 -13.69 -39.64 31.92
CA THR A 321 -13.94 -39.42 33.34
C THR A 321 -14.80 -38.17 33.53
N HIS A 322 -14.43 -37.04 32.91
CA HIS A 322 -15.22 -35.83 33.03
C HIS A 322 -16.60 -35.94 32.39
N GLU A 323 -16.70 -36.57 31.22
CA GLU A 323 -17.98 -36.82 30.53
C GLU A 323 -18.95 -37.63 31.42
N SER A 324 -18.44 -38.62 32.16
CA SER A 324 -19.23 -39.42 33.10
C SER A 324 -19.83 -38.64 34.28
N THR A 325 -19.21 -37.50 34.65
CA THR A 325 -19.71 -36.64 35.74
C THR A 325 -20.82 -35.69 35.29
N LEU A 326 -21.10 -35.60 33.99
CA LEU A 326 -22.01 -34.61 33.43
C LEU A 326 -23.37 -35.20 33.09
N THR A 327 -24.42 -34.51 33.54
CA THR A 327 -25.82 -34.84 33.25
C THR A 327 -26.46 -33.86 32.26
N ASP A 328 -25.87 -32.69 32.06
CA ASP A 328 -26.38 -31.66 31.15
C ASP A 328 -26.07 -31.97 29.67
N LYS A 329 -27.12 -32.01 28.83
CA LYS A 329 -27.01 -32.26 27.39
C LYS A 329 -26.15 -31.21 26.67
N LYS A 330 -26.16 -29.95 27.11
CA LYS A 330 -25.35 -28.89 26.46
C LYS A 330 -23.86 -29.07 26.78
N ALA A 331 -23.51 -29.36 28.04
CA ALA A 331 -22.15 -29.67 28.45
C ALA A 331 -21.58 -30.90 27.72
N LEU A 332 -22.38 -31.98 27.62
CA LEU A 332 -22.01 -33.18 26.87
C LEU A 332 -21.74 -32.87 25.39
N LYS A 333 -22.60 -32.06 24.75
CA LYS A 333 -22.39 -31.62 23.36
C LYS A 333 -21.06 -30.89 23.20
N LYS A 334 -20.74 -29.94 24.09
CA LYS A 334 -19.47 -29.20 24.05
C LYS A 334 -18.25 -30.10 24.16
N ILE A 335 -18.30 -31.12 25.02
CA ILE A 335 -17.20 -32.08 25.18
C ILE A 335 -17.03 -32.93 23.92
N LYS A 336 -18.13 -33.37 23.30
CA LYS A 336 -18.06 -34.14 22.05
C LYS A 336 -17.48 -33.31 20.90
N GLU A 337 -17.88 -32.04 20.80
CA GLU A 337 -17.30 -31.10 19.82
C GLU A 337 -15.81 -30.86 20.09
N PHE A 338 -15.41 -30.65 21.35
CA PHE A 338 -14.01 -30.49 21.74
C PHE A 338 -13.17 -31.75 21.45
N ARG A 339 -13.67 -32.94 21.83
CA ARG A 339 -13.03 -34.23 21.55
C ARG A 339 -12.80 -34.39 20.05
N SER A 340 -13.85 -34.19 19.25
CA SER A 340 -13.76 -34.28 17.79
C SER A 340 -12.73 -33.30 17.22
N TYR A 341 -12.73 -32.05 17.69
CA TYR A 341 -11.77 -31.03 17.25
C TYR A 341 -10.32 -31.41 17.55
N ILE A 342 -10.02 -31.85 18.78
CA ILE A 342 -8.66 -32.22 19.19
C ILE A 342 -8.21 -33.49 18.45
N LEU A 343 -9.04 -34.53 18.40
CA LEU A 343 -8.69 -35.78 17.72
C LEU A 343 -8.46 -35.58 16.22
N LYS A 344 -9.31 -34.78 15.55
CA LYS A 344 -9.14 -34.45 14.13
C LYS A 344 -7.79 -33.77 13.83
N ASN A 345 -7.24 -33.05 14.80
CA ASN A 345 -6.01 -32.29 14.65
C ASN A 345 -4.85 -32.85 15.48
N TRP A 346 -4.97 -34.07 16.02
CA TRP A 346 -4.03 -34.60 17.02
C TRP A 346 -2.59 -34.63 16.52
N ASP A 347 -2.39 -35.08 15.28
CA ASP A 347 -1.06 -35.16 14.64
C ASP A 347 -0.43 -33.78 14.36
N ARG A 348 -1.22 -32.70 14.44
CA ARG A 348 -0.79 -31.30 14.27
C ARG A 348 -0.46 -30.63 15.59
N ILE A 349 -0.69 -31.28 16.73
CA ILE A 349 -0.39 -30.75 18.06
C ILE A 349 1.04 -31.13 18.42
N PHE A 350 1.98 -30.30 17.99
CA PHE A 350 3.39 -30.43 18.34
C PHE A 350 4.04 -29.05 18.36
N ASP A 351 5.26 -28.95 18.90
CA ASP A 351 6.10 -27.78 18.68
C ASP A 351 6.98 -28.02 17.46
N TRP A 352 6.92 -27.14 16.45
CA TRP A 352 7.72 -27.28 15.24
C TRP A 352 9.23 -27.40 15.53
N ARG A 353 9.70 -26.81 16.64
CA ARG A 353 11.11 -26.85 17.06
C ARG A 353 11.57 -28.26 17.40
N ASP A 354 10.66 -29.14 17.81
CA ASP A 354 10.95 -30.55 18.11
C ASP A 354 10.95 -31.42 16.85
N ARG A 355 10.52 -30.88 15.69
CA ARG A 355 10.37 -31.60 14.42
C ARG A 355 11.45 -31.27 13.39
N VAL A 356 12.33 -30.31 13.68
CA VAL A 356 13.41 -29.87 12.78
C VAL A 356 14.77 -30.10 13.42
N LYS A 357 15.78 -30.42 12.60
CA LYS A 357 17.14 -30.71 13.10
C LYS A 357 17.89 -29.44 13.54
N ASN A 358 17.73 -28.36 12.78
CA ASN A 358 18.51 -27.12 12.94
C ASN A 358 17.57 -25.95 13.27
N VAL A 359 17.13 -25.85 14.52
CA VAL A 359 16.28 -24.73 14.96
C VAL A 359 17.06 -23.41 14.82
N PRO A 360 16.52 -22.40 14.09
CA PRO A 360 17.14 -21.08 14.00
C PRO A 360 17.45 -20.47 15.37
N GLU A 361 18.56 -19.76 15.47
CA GLU A 361 18.92 -19.05 16.70
C GLU A 361 17.84 -18.02 17.05
N GLY A 362 17.42 -17.98 18.32
CA GLY A 362 16.36 -17.08 18.78
C GLY A 362 14.94 -17.48 18.35
N ALA A 363 14.74 -18.68 17.80
CA ALA A 363 13.44 -19.19 17.39
C ALA A 363 12.40 -19.18 18.51
N ARG A 364 11.15 -18.85 18.16
CA ARG A 364 10.02 -18.81 19.10
C ARG A 364 8.86 -19.68 18.64
N GLY A 365 7.88 -19.84 19.52
CA GLY A 365 6.60 -20.43 19.16
C GLY A 365 5.84 -19.54 18.17
N LEU A 366 4.96 -20.17 17.41
CA LEU A 366 4.01 -19.51 16.51
C LEU A 366 2.88 -18.87 17.33
N GLY A 367 2.09 -18.01 16.71
CA GLY A 367 0.99 -17.28 17.35
C GLY A 367 1.02 -15.78 17.08
N ALA A 368 1.56 -15.36 15.94
CA ALA A 368 1.58 -13.97 15.54
C ALA A 368 0.19 -13.46 15.13
N MET A 369 -0.74 -14.36 14.76
CA MET A 369 -2.02 -13.95 14.19
C MET A 369 -2.89 -13.09 15.10
N GLU A 370 -2.97 -13.41 16.39
CA GLU A 370 -3.83 -12.65 17.32
C GLU A 370 -3.42 -11.17 17.36
N SER A 371 -2.12 -10.91 17.40
CA SER A 371 -1.58 -9.55 17.43
C SER A 371 -1.86 -8.79 16.12
N ASN A 372 -1.73 -9.47 14.98
CA ASN A 372 -1.91 -8.86 13.67
C ASN A 372 -3.39 -8.66 13.30
N GLN A 373 -4.29 -9.55 13.74
CA GLN A 373 -5.74 -9.34 13.60
C GLN A 373 -6.25 -8.12 14.37
N ARG A 374 -5.47 -7.54 15.30
CA ARG A 374 -5.82 -6.27 15.94
C ARG A 374 -5.87 -5.11 14.96
N HIS A 375 -5.06 -5.13 13.89
CA HIS A 375 -5.12 -4.12 12.82
C HIS A 375 -6.52 -4.10 12.19
N ILE A 376 -7.10 -5.26 11.90
CA ILE A 376 -8.47 -5.37 11.37
C ILE A 376 -9.49 -5.04 12.47
N SER A 377 -9.35 -5.62 13.66
CA SER A 377 -10.36 -5.51 14.72
C SER A 377 -10.53 -4.07 15.23
N PHE A 378 -9.44 -3.32 15.38
CA PHE A 378 -9.50 -1.92 15.84
C PHE A 378 -10.19 -1.02 14.82
N ARG A 379 -9.92 -1.23 13.53
CA ARG A 379 -10.51 -0.40 12.48
C ARG A 379 -11.88 -0.86 12.01
N MET A 380 -12.18 -2.16 12.02
CA MET A 380 -13.34 -2.71 11.30
C MET A 380 -14.39 -3.37 12.20
N LYS A 381 -14.03 -3.78 13.43
CA LYS A 381 -14.98 -4.38 14.40
C LYS A 381 -15.43 -3.41 15.49
N LYS A 382 -14.50 -2.63 16.04
CA LYS A 382 -14.79 -1.72 17.15
C LYS A 382 -15.71 -0.57 16.71
N ARG A 383 -16.31 0.12 17.69
CA ARG A 383 -17.16 1.32 17.48
C ARG A 383 -18.44 1.08 16.66
N GLY A 384 -18.92 -0.17 16.59
CA GLY A 384 -20.20 -0.49 15.93
C GLY A 384 -20.18 -0.29 14.41
N MET A 385 -19.04 -0.47 13.77
CA MET A 385 -18.88 -0.23 12.32
C MET A 385 -19.54 -1.33 11.49
N HIS A 386 -20.04 -0.93 10.31
CA HIS A 386 -20.67 -1.78 9.32
C HIS A 386 -20.08 -1.49 7.95
N TRP A 387 -19.91 -2.53 7.14
CA TRP A 387 -19.21 -2.43 5.86
C TRP A 387 -20.05 -3.02 4.72
N SER A 388 -20.03 -2.34 3.57
CA SER A 388 -20.37 -2.98 2.30
C SER A 388 -19.25 -3.93 1.89
N GLU A 389 -19.53 -4.93 1.06
CA GLU A 389 -18.52 -5.85 0.48
C GLU A 389 -17.34 -5.06 -0.12
N LEU A 390 -17.60 -4.20 -1.11
CA LEU A 390 -16.58 -3.33 -1.72
C LEU A 390 -15.83 -2.42 -0.72
N GLY A 391 -16.48 -2.07 0.40
CA GLY A 391 -15.88 -1.20 1.40
C GLY A 391 -14.99 -1.94 2.37
N ALA A 392 -15.37 -3.18 2.71
CA ALA A 392 -14.56 -4.07 3.53
C ALA A 392 -13.31 -4.48 2.76
N GLU A 393 -13.48 -4.93 1.51
CA GLU A 393 -12.38 -5.33 0.63
C GLU A 393 -11.36 -4.21 0.46
N ALA A 394 -11.82 -3.03 0.06
CA ALA A 394 -10.94 -1.89 -0.12
C ALA A 394 -10.19 -1.50 1.17
N MET A 395 -10.85 -1.61 2.33
CA MET A 395 -10.21 -1.30 3.61
C MET A 395 -9.13 -2.33 3.95
N VAL A 396 -9.39 -3.63 3.80
CA VAL A 396 -8.40 -4.66 4.11
C VAL A 396 -7.21 -4.58 3.17
N LYS A 397 -7.42 -4.32 1.87
CA LYS A 397 -6.35 -4.12 0.90
C LYS A 397 -5.54 -2.86 1.16
N ILE A 398 -6.16 -1.75 1.58
CA ILE A 398 -5.40 -0.58 2.06
C ILE A 398 -4.52 -0.94 3.26
N LYS A 399 -5.06 -1.66 4.26
CA LYS A 399 -4.27 -2.06 5.43
C LYS A 399 -3.12 -3.01 5.05
N GLN A 400 -3.38 -3.98 4.19
CA GLN A 400 -2.37 -4.88 3.62
C GLN A 400 -1.25 -4.07 2.95
N GLY A 401 -1.60 -3.17 2.03
CA GLY A 401 -0.62 -2.37 1.31
C GLY A 401 0.18 -1.42 2.21
N ILE A 402 -0.40 -0.95 3.33
CA ILE A 402 0.34 -0.17 4.34
C ILE A 402 1.33 -1.05 5.09
N LEU A 403 0.89 -2.22 5.56
CA LEU A 403 1.73 -3.16 6.31
C LEU A 403 2.89 -3.71 5.46
N ASN A 404 2.65 -3.93 4.17
CA ASN A 404 3.67 -4.41 3.22
C ASN A 404 4.48 -3.29 2.57
N GLY A 405 4.10 -2.02 2.74
CA GLY A 405 4.74 -0.89 2.06
C GLY A 405 4.44 -0.77 0.56
N THR A 406 3.49 -1.54 0.02
CA THR A 406 3.16 -1.60 -1.42
C THR A 406 2.09 -0.62 -1.86
N LEU A 407 1.30 -0.03 -0.95
CA LEU A 407 0.09 0.74 -1.30
C LEU A 407 0.38 1.90 -2.26
N ARG A 408 1.46 2.64 -2.01
CA ARG A 408 1.87 3.78 -2.84
C ARG A 408 2.24 3.32 -4.23
N GLU A 409 3.01 2.24 -4.34
CA GLU A 409 3.47 1.71 -5.62
C GLU A 409 2.30 1.16 -6.43
N ALA A 410 1.43 0.35 -5.82
CA ALA A 410 0.23 -0.18 -6.44
C ALA A 410 -0.66 0.94 -7.01
N TYR A 411 -0.90 1.99 -6.21
CA TYR A 411 -1.71 3.13 -6.64
C TYR A 411 -1.05 3.97 -7.75
N LEU A 412 0.29 3.98 -7.84
CA LEU A 412 1.05 4.72 -8.86
C LEU A 412 1.40 3.90 -10.11
N LYS A 413 1.19 2.56 -10.13
CA LYS A 413 1.60 1.66 -11.23
C LYS A 413 1.17 2.17 -12.62
N HIS A 414 -0.03 2.72 -12.73
CA HIS A 414 -0.57 3.28 -13.99
C HIS A 414 -0.47 4.81 -14.12
N ARG A 415 0.21 5.47 -13.19
CA ARG A 415 0.32 6.94 -13.09
C ARG A 415 1.76 7.44 -13.15
N SER A 416 2.74 6.54 -13.07
CA SER A 416 4.16 6.88 -13.12
C SER A 416 4.54 7.36 -14.52
N ARG A 417 5.45 8.34 -14.57
CA ARG A 417 6.03 8.80 -15.82
C ARG A 417 7.15 7.83 -16.20
N SER A 418 7.19 7.43 -17.47
CA SER A 418 8.39 6.76 -17.98
C SER A 418 9.60 7.69 -17.90
N GLU A 419 10.80 7.13 -17.76
CA GLU A 419 12.05 7.90 -17.72
C GLU A 419 12.18 8.85 -18.92
N ARG A 420 11.73 8.39 -20.10
CA ARG A 420 11.65 9.20 -21.32
C ARG A 420 10.77 10.44 -21.14
N LYS A 421 9.56 10.29 -20.58
CA LYS A 421 8.68 11.43 -20.29
C LYS A 421 9.32 12.40 -19.29
N GLN A 422 10.07 11.88 -18.31
CA GLN A 422 10.76 12.71 -17.31
C GLN A 422 11.99 13.44 -17.87
N ARG A 423 12.67 12.88 -18.88
CA ARG A 423 13.73 13.58 -19.62
C ARG A 423 13.16 14.71 -20.47
N ASN A 424 12.05 14.47 -21.18
CA ASN A 424 11.36 15.50 -21.96
C ASN A 424 10.90 16.65 -21.07
N LEU A 425 10.35 16.37 -19.88
CA LEU A 425 10.03 17.38 -18.85
C LEU A 425 11.20 18.35 -18.60
N LYS A 426 12.39 17.81 -18.33
CA LYS A 426 13.57 18.64 -18.05
C LYS A 426 13.91 19.54 -19.25
N GLN A 427 13.68 19.07 -20.47
CA GLN A 427 13.89 19.84 -21.68
C GLN A 427 12.81 20.91 -21.87
N SER A 428 11.52 20.57 -21.77
CA SER A 428 10.40 21.51 -21.92
C SER A 428 10.42 22.60 -20.84
N ILE A 429 10.78 22.26 -19.58
CA ILE A 429 10.98 23.26 -18.51
C ILE A 429 12.19 24.16 -18.81
N ARG A 430 13.31 23.61 -19.30
CA ARG A 430 14.45 24.44 -19.70
C ARG A 430 14.08 25.38 -20.84
N MET A 431 13.29 24.93 -21.82
CA MET A 431 12.83 25.74 -22.93
C MET A 431 11.88 26.86 -22.47
N SER A 432 10.91 26.57 -21.58
CA SER A 432 10.03 27.60 -21.02
C SER A 432 10.78 28.60 -20.16
N GLN A 433 11.78 28.15 -19.38
CA GLN A 433 12.68 29.04 -18.65
C GLN A 433 13.52 29.91 -19.61
N LEU A 434 14.00 29.36 -20.73
CA LEU A 434 14.75 30.11 -21.75
C LEU A 434 13.88 31.21 -22.39
N LEU A 435 12.62 30.90 -22.70
CA LEU A 435 11.66 31.85 -23.28
C LEU A 435 11.26 32.97 -22.31
N LYS A 436 11.42 32.76 -21.00
CA LYS A 436 11.21 33.77 -19.95
C LYS A 436 12.44 34.61 -19.63
N GLN A 437 13.63 34.23 -20.10
CA GLN A 437 14.80 35.09 -19.92
C GLN A 437 14.58 36.37 -20.72
N PRO A 438 14.88 37.55 -20.15
CA PRO A 438 14.80 38.80 -20.91
C PRO A 438 15.69 38.64 -22.15
N VAL A 439 15.11 38.83 -23.32
CA VAL A 439 15.83 38.81 -24.60
C VAL A 439 16.95 39.82 -24.47
N ARG A 440 18.19 39.33 -24.32
CA ARG A 440 19.35 40.23 -24.36
C ARG A 440 19.35 40.81 -25.78
N PRO A 441 19.37 42.14 -25.94
CA PRO A 441 19.48 42.73 -27.27
C PRO A 441 20.71 42.12 -27.93
N SER A 442 20.52 41.58 -29.13
CA SER A 442 21.63 41.15 -29.99
C SER A 442 22.58 42.34 -30.09
N VAL A 443 23.79 42.19 -29.55
CA VAL A 443 24.87 43.07 -29.94
C VAL A 443 25.17 42.63 -31.36
N GLY A 444 24.69 43.40 -32.34
CA GLY A 444 24.93 43.13 -33.76
C GLY A 444 26.42 42.90 -34.05
N VAL A 445 26.73 42.50 -35.28
CA VAL A 445 28.11 42.22 -35.71
C VAL A 445 29.04 43.36 -35.26
N LYS A 446 29.94 43.07 -34.31
CA LYS A 446 30.98 44.01 -33.91
C LYS A 446 32.02 44.02 -35.02
N HIS A 447 32.01 45.06 -35.85
CA HIS A 447 33.13 45.34 -36.73
C HIS A 447 34.33 45.73 -35.86
N GLY A 448 35.33 44.84 -35.82
CA GLY A 448 36.62 45.10 -35.19
C GLY A 448 37.72 44.98 -36.25
N SER A 449 38.68 45.90 -36.22
CA SER A 449 39.93 45.78 -36.97
C SER A 449 41.04 45.32 -36.03
N VAL A 450 41.94 44.48 -36.52
CA VAL A 450 43.16 44.11 -35.81
C VAL A 450 44.23 45.13 -36.19
N ALA A 451 44.63 45.99 -35.25
CA ALA A 451 45.70 46.95 -35.51
C ALA A 451 47.04 46.20 -35.67
N LEU A 452 47.64 46.29 -36.86
CA LEU A 452 48.95 45.72 -37.13
C LEU A 452 50.05 46.66 -36.65
N HIS A 453 50.60 46.36 -35.47
CA HIS A 453 51.80 47.01 -34.94
C HIS A 453 53.08 46.17 -35.15
N SER A 454 53.02 45.18 -36.03
CA SER A 454 54.14 44.26 -36.33
C SER A 454 54.26 44.03 -37.83
N SER A 455 55.32 43.35 -38.29
CA SER A 455 55.52 43.06 -39.71
C SER A 455 54.36 42.23 -40.28
N SER A 456 54.04 42.45 -41.55
CA SER A 456 53.00 41.70 -42.30
C SER A 456 53.28 40.20 -42.43
N SER A 457 54.52 39.78 -42.20
CA SER A 457 54.97 38.38 -42.13
C SER A 457 54.77 37.72 -40.77
N SER A 458 54.35 38.46 -39.74
CA SER A 458 54.07 37.90 -38.42
C SER A 458 52.77 37.08 -38.44
N ALA A 459 52.58 36.22 -37.44
CA ALA A 459 51.33 35.47 -37.28
C ALA A 459 50.10 36.41 -37.17
N MET A 460 50.29 37.60 -36.57
CA MET A 460 49.25 38.64 -36.51
C MET A 460 49.02 39.30 -37.87
N GLY A 461 50.07 39.47 -38.67
CA GLY A 461 49.99 39.93 -40.07
C GLY A 461 49.16 39.01 -40.96
N HIS A 462 49.41 37.70 -40.87
CA HIS A 462 48.64 36.70 -41.58
C HIS A 462 47.16 36.66 -41.13
N LEU A 463 46.90 36.76 -39.83
CA LEU A 463 45.55 36.78 -39.28
C LEU A 463 44.74 38.00 -39.74
N SER A 464 45.35 39.19 -39.74
CA SER A 464 44.72 40.42 -40.24
C SER A 464 44.33 40.29 -41.71
N LYS A 465 45.19 39.69 -42.55
CA LYS A 465 44.94 39.51 -43.97
C LYS A 465 43.77 38.57 -44.27
N ILE A 466 43.59 37.53 -43.44
CA ILE A 466 42.45 36.61 -43.56
C ILE A 466 41.13 37.31 -43.19
N LEU A 467 41.17 38.16 -42.16
CA LEU A 467 40.00 38.90 -41.69
C LEU A 467 39.57 40.03 -42.64
N GLU A 468 40.50 40.65 -43.39
CA GLU A 468 40.20 41.66 -44.40
C GLU A 468 39.65 41.10 -45.72
N LEU A 469 39.96 39.83 -46.06
CA LEU A 469 39.47 39.17 -47.28
C LEU A 469 38.01 38.68 -47.19
N SER A 470 37.36 38.88 -46.03
CA SER A 470 36.03 38.37 -45.71
C SER A 470 34.98 39.48 -45.70
N PHE A 471 34.91 40.31 -46.75
CA PHE A 471 33.76 41.16 -47.06
C PHE A 471 33.56 41.32 -48.56
#